data_AF-S6AB17-F1
#
_entry.id   AF-S6AB17-F1
#
_cell.length_a   1.000
_cell.length_b   1.000
_cell.length_c   1.000
_cell.angle_alpha   90.00
_cell.angle_beta   90.00
_cell.angle_gamma   90.00
#
_symmetry.space_group_name_H-M   'P 1'
#
loop_
_entity.id
_entity.type
_entity.pdbx_description
1 polymer ?
#
loop_
_entity_poly.entity_id
_entity_poly.type
_entity_poly.pdbx_seq_one_letter_code
_entity_poly.pdbx_strand_id
1 'polypeptide(L)'
;MKRSLIAVSALGLVMVGAAGNVFAADASQAPGKKIMVFYPGSSGMEWILTGTEHGGAKAVKKGEPCTGCHVDEKTGMNESAEIGTKILSGEKSKNTALEPNPIKGKPGSIPVNVQASHDTNNLYLRFTWKNTGFDSGNKMDADNPVKLAVMLEEIGKVDYDSTGGCWATCHTDARTMPGVKDDKKTKYVTGGDVAAGKFFDIFQFRSGKGEMADGYIADKRVMEGGKALQEAKGELKGDTWTVSFTRKLSGGAGDVALQPGKEYNFGFAIHDDHTAGRYHYVSFGYTLALDNPKAGINVVKQ
;
A
#
# COMPACT_ATOMS: atom_id res chain seq x y z
N MET A 1 1.56 68.30 47.04
CA MET A 1 2.34 68.43 45.78
C MET A 1 3.79 68.03 46.04
N LYS A 2 4.20 66.86 45.54
CA LYS A 2 5.53 66.47 45.02
C LYS A 2 5.64 64.95 45.12
N ARG A 3 5.73 64.32 43.95
CA ARG A 3 5.92 62.89 43.74
C ARG A 3 7.37 62.53 44.09
N SER A 4 7.56 61.41 44.77
CA SER A 4 8.81 60.64 44.71
C SER A 4 8.46 59.17 44.55
N LEU A 5 9.08 58.56 43.53
CA LEU A 5 8.88 57.20 43.07
C LEU A 5 9.32 56.18 44.12
N ILE A 6 8.47 55.20 44.40
CA ILE A 6 8.87 53.95 45.03
C ILE A 6 9.02 52.91 43.91
N ALA A 7 10.25 52.47 43.69
CA ALA A 7 10.55 51.29 42.91
C ALA A 7 10.07 50.07 43.69
N VAL A 8 9.08 49.34 43.15
CA VAL A 8 8.71 48.01 43.63
C VAL A 8 9.10 47.02 42.54
N SER A 9 10.17 46.28 42.81
CA SER A 9 10.52 45.07 42.09
C SER A 9 9.43 44.03 42.32
N ALA A 10 8.57 43.82 41.32
CA ALA A 10 7.73 42.63 41.24
C ALA A 10 8.51 41.56 40.48
N LEU A 11 9.08 40.60 41.22
CA LEU A 11 9.50 39.31 40.69
C LEU A 11 8.23 38.62 40.15
N GLY A 12 7.92 38.84 38.88
CA GLY A 12 6.93 38.07 38.15
C GLY A 12 7.50 36.69 37.89
N LEU A 13 7.02 35.70 38.65
CA LEU A 13 7.25 34.29 38.38
C LEU A 13 6.55 33.94 37.06
N VAL A 14 7.26 34.09 35.93
CA VAL A 14 6.81 33.58 34.65
C VAL A 14 6.92 32.06 34.73
N MET A 15 5.79 31.41 35.01
CA MET A 15 5.59 30.00 34.68
C MET A 15 5.70 29.88 33.16
N VAL A 16 6.92 29.63 32.66
CA VAL A 16 7.13 29.13 31.32
C VAL A 16 6.53 27.74 31.32
N GLY A 17 5.26 27.64 30.93
CA GLY A 17 4.69 26.39 30.48
C GLY A 17 5.61 25.88 29.38
N ALA A 18 6.28 24.76 29.63
CA ALA A 18 6.99 24.05 28.59
C ALA A 18 5.95 23.73 27.52
N ALA A 19 5.91 24.56 26.47
CA ALA A 19 5.45 24.13 25.17
C ALA A 19 6.42 23.04 24.77
N GLY A 20 6.14 21.81 25.22
CA GLY A 20 6.73 20.63 24.64
C GLY A 20 6.49 20.79 23.15
N ASN A 21 7.57 20.76 22.38
CA ASN A 21 7.46 20.59 20.94
C ASN A 21 6.55 19.38 20.75
N VAL A 22 5.31 19.63 20.31
CA VAL A 22 4.46 18.58 19.80
C VAL A 22 5.14 18.21 18.50
N PHE A 23 6.10 17.29 18.57
CA PHE A 23 6.62 16.65 17.37
C PHE A 23 5.37 16.12 16.66
N ALA A 24 5.11 16.63 15.45
CA ALA A 24 4.08 16.03 14.62
C ALA A 24 4.41 14.54 14.54
N ALA A 25 3.46 13.67 14.93
CA ALA A 25 3.67 12.24 14.87
C ALA A 25 4.13 11.87 13.46
N ASP A 26 5.24 11.12 13.38
CA ASP A 26 5.96 10.79 12.16
C ASP A 26 6.39 9.32 12.24
N ALA A 27 5.97 8.53 11.26
CA ALA A 27 6.30 7.11 11.17
C ALA A 27 7.82 6.85 11.06
N SER A 28 8.67 7.87 10.84
CA SER A 28 10.13 7.72 10.78
C SER A 28 10.77 7.08 12.02
N GLN A 29 10.16 7.22 13.20
CA GLN A 29 10.66 6.62 14.45
C GLN A 29 10.11 5.21 14.71
N ALA A 30 9.12 4.75 13.94
CA ALA A 30 8.57 3.41 14.11
C ALA A 30 9.54 2.34 13.59
N PRO A 31 9.52 1.11 14.15
CA PRO A 31 10.28 0.00 13.61
C PRO A 31 9.96 -0.25 12.13
N GLY A 32 11.00 -0.47 11.32
CA GLY A 32 10.86 -0.75 9.90
C GLY A 32 10.66 -2.24 9.60
N LYS A 33 9.68 -2.55 8.77
CA LYS A 33 9.46 -3.87 8.16
C LYS A 33 9.89 -3.83 6.70
N LYS A 34 10.81 -4.71 6.30
CA LYS A 34 11.18 -4.85 4.87
C LYS A 34 10.17 -5.76 4.17
N ILE A 35 9.46 -5.22 3.19
CA ILE A 35 8.55 -5.95 2.30
C ILE A 35 9.12 -5.91 0.89
N MET A 36 9.18 -7.08 0.24
CA MET A 36 9.56 -7.18 -1.16
C MET A 36 8.31 -7.03 -2.02
N VAL A 37 8.24 -5.97 -2.83
CA VAL A 37 7.24 -5.89 -3.90
C VAL A 37 7.82 -6.48 -5.17
N PHE A 38 6.99 -7.13 -5.98
CA PHE A 38 7.43 -7.82 -7.19
C PHE A 38 6.48 -7.57 -8.36
N TYR A 39 6.98 -7.76 -9.57
CA TYR A 39 6.21 -7.60 -10.79
C TYR A 39 5.23 -8.78 -10.96
N PRO A 40 3.90 -8.57 -10.92
CA PRO A 40 2.94 -9.68 -10.90
C PRO A 40 2.48 -10.13 -12.29
N GLY A 41 2.78 -9.37 -13.35
CA GLY A 41 2.23 -9.60 -14.69
C GLY A 41 0.69 -9.65 -14.67
N SER A 42 0.13 -10.67 -15.32
CA SER A 42 -1.31 -10.93 -15.42
C SER A 42 -1.81 -11.98 -14.43
N SER A 43 -1.18 -12.08 -13.25
CA SER A 43 -1.53 -13.04 -12.19
C SER A 43 -2.83 -12.66 -11.46
N GLY A 44 -3.96 -12.62 -12.17
CA GLY A 44 -5.28 -12.36 -11.57
C GLY A 44 -5.84 -13.55 -10.78
N MET A 45 -6.94 -13.34 -10.04
CA MET A 45 -7.57 -14.37 -9.22
C MET A 45 -8.00 -15.61 -10.02
N GLU A 46 -8.39 -15.44 -11.29
CA GLU A 46 -8.74 -16.56 -12.17
C GLU A 46 -7.56 -17.49 -12.43
N TRP A 47 -6.32 -16.96 -12.47
CA TRP A 47 -5.11 -17.76 -12.56
C TRP A 47 -4.74 -18.37 -11.19
N ILE A 48 -4.74 -17.55 -10.12
CA ILE A 48 -4.36 -17.97 -8.75
C ILE A 48 -5.21 -19.15 -8.27
N LEU A 49 -6.51 -19.14 -8.59
CA LEU A 49 -7.48 -20.14 -8.16
C LEU A 49 -7.59 -21.34 -9.11
N THR A 50 -6.80 -21.40 -10.17
CA THR A 50 -6.84 -22.50 -11.14
C THR A 50 -5.68 -23.47 -10.92
N GLY A 51 -5.97 -24.66 -10.39
CA GLY A 51 -4.93 -25.63 -9.99
C GLY A 51 -4.05 -26.16 -11.13
N THR A 52 -4.57 -26.17 -12.36
CA THR A 52 -3.78 -26.53 -13.55
C THR A 52 -2.77 -25.45 -13.93
N GLU A 53 -2.93 -24.22 -13.43
CA GLU A 53 -2.08 -23.07 -13.74
C GLU A 53 -1.22 -22.63 -12.53
N HIS A 54 -1.79 -22.57 -11.34
CA HIS A 54 -1.11 -22.20 -10.11
C HIS A 54 -1.06 -23.37 -9.11
N GLY A 55 0.14 -23.71 -8.62
CA GLY A 55 0.35 -24.83 -7.69
C GLY A 55 -0.37 -24.68 -6.35
N GLY A 56 -0.51 -23.45 -5.85
CA GLY A 56 -1.12 -23.15 -4.56
C GLY A 56 -2.66 -23.08 -4.57
N ALA A 57 -3.33 -23.23 -5.71
CA ALA A 57 -4.76 -22.94 -5.86
C ALA A 57 -5.65 -23.66 -4.83
N LYS A 58 -5.36 -24.93 -4.50
CA LYS A 58 -6.13 -25.70 -3.51
C LYS A 58 -5.93 -25.18 -2.09
N ALA A 59 -4.72 -24.74 -1.75
CA ALA A 59 -4.42 -24.18 -0.43
C ALA A 59 -5.08 -22.80 -0.26
N VAL A 60 -4.97 -21.94 -1.28
CA VAL A 60 -5.63 -20.62 -1.30
C VAL A 60 -7.14 -20.75 -1.15
N LYS A 61 -7.78 -21.69 -1.86
CA LYS A 61 -9.23 -21.95 -1.70
C LYS A 61 -9.63 -22.45 -0.31
N LYS A 62 -8.68 -22.94 0.49
CA LYS A 62 -8.90 -23.43 1.85
C LYS A 62 -8.58 -22.40 2.94
N GLY A 63 -8.18 -21.19 2.59
CA GLY A 63 -7.83 -20.17 3.58
C GLY A 63 -6.34 -19.95 3.79
N GLU A 64 -5.46 -20.59 3.01
CA GLU A 64 -4.01 -20.35 3.15
C GLU A 64 -3.62 -18.99 2.53
N PRO A 65 -2.97 -18.08 3.26
CA PRO A 65 -2.49 -16.82 2.71
C PRO A 65 -1.33 -17.02 1.74
N CYS A 66 -1.20 -16.13 0.76
CA CYS A 66 -0.07 -16.15 -0.18
C CYS A 66 1.28 -16.17 0.54
N THR A 67 1.40 -15.42 1.64
CA THR A 67 2.60 -15.38 2.47
C THR A 67 2.88 -16.73 3.11
N GLY A 68 1.88 -17.53 3.49
CA GLY A 68 2.06 -18.86 4.09
C GLY A 68 2.84 -19.85 3.20
N CYS A 69 2.89 -19.62 1.89
CA CYS A 69 3.67 -20.42 0.94
C CYS A 69 4.88 -19.67 0.35
N HIS A 70 4.75 -18.38 0.05
CA HIS A 70 5.78 -17.61 -0.66
C HIS A 70 6.74 -16.84 0.25
N VAL A 71 6.42 -16.70 1.54
CA VAL A 71 7.22 -15.95 2.51
C VAL A 71 7.23 -16.67 3.87
N ASP A 72 8.39 -17.15 4.28
CA ASP A 72 8.56 -17.68 5.64
C ASP A 72 9.57 -16.85 6.40
N GLU A 73 9.07 -16.02 7.31
CA GLU A 73 9.89 -15.14 8.14
C GLU A 73 10.76 -15.90 9.14
N LYS A 74 10.41 -17.14 9.50
CA LYS A 74 11.21 -17.95 10.43
C LYS A 74 12.47 -18.49 9.78
N THR A 75 12.37 -18.85 8.50
CA THR A 75 13.50 -19.36 7.71
C THR A 75 14.19 -18.29 6.88
N GLY A 76 13.55 -17.12 6.73
CA GLY A 76 14.00 -16.04 5.84
C GLY A 76 13.69 -16.29 4.37
N MET A 77 12.93 -17.34 4.04
CA MET A 77 12.49 -17.63 2.67
C MET A 77 11.56 -16.52 2.18
N ASN A 78 11.82 -16.00 0.98
CA ASN A 78 10.93 -15.05 0.33
C ASN A 78 11.10 -15.17 -1.18
N GLU A 79 10.10 -15.72 -1.87
CA GLU A 79 10.15 -16.00 -3.31
C GLU A 79 9.77 -14.80 -4.20
N SER A 80 9.45 -13.64 -3.60
CA SER A 80 8.89 -12.50 -4.33
C SER A 80 9.81 -12.04 -5.47
N ALA A 81 11.12 -11.98 -5.22
CA ALA A 81 12.10 -11.52 -6.19
C ALA A 81 12.28 -12.50 -7.36
N GLU A 82 12.30 -13.80 -7.06
CA GLU A 82 12.37 -14.87 -8.05
C GLU A 82 11.11 -14.89 -8.91
N ILE A 83 9.93 -14.73 -8.30
CA ILE A 83 8.64 -14.69 -9.02
C ILE A 83 8.64 -13.54 -10.02
N GLY A 84 8.96 -12.32 -9.58
CA GLY A 84 9.00 -11.16 -10.47
C GLY A 84 10.00 -11.31 -11.61
N THR A 85 11.17 -11.90 -11.33
CA THR A 85 12.21 -12.18 -12.33
C THR A 85 11.73 -13.20 -13.36
N LYS A 86 11.11 -14.30 -12.94
CA LYS A 86 10.55 -15.33 -13.83
C LYS A 86 9.43 -14.80 -14.72
N ILE A 87 8.56 -13.95 -14.17
CA ILE A 87 7.49 -13.33 -14.94
C ILE A 87 8.09 -12.43 -16.03
N LEU A 88 9.11 -11.63 -15.70
CA LEU A 88 9.78 -10.75 -16.66
C LEU A 88 10.73 -11.48 -17.63
N SER A 89 11.16 -12.71 -17.34
CA SER A 89 11.88 -13.54 -18.32
C SER A 89 10.94 -14.09 -19.40
N GLY A 90 9.62 -13.97 -19.21
CA GLY A 90 8.60 -14.55 -20.10
C GLY A 90 8.43 -16.05 -19.91
N GLU A 91 8.99 -16.63 -18.84
CA GLU A 91 8.80 -18.03 -18.49
C GLU A 91 7.33 -18.32 -18.20
N LYS A 92 6.91 -19.55 -18.54
CA LYS A 92 5.56 -20.02 -18.25
C LYS A 92 5.49 -20.53 -16.82
N SER A 93 4.48 -20.08 -16.09
CA SER A 93 4.01 -20.79 -14.90
C SER A 93 3.02 -21.86 -15.35
N LYS A 94 3.48 -23.11 -15.34
CA LYS A 94 2.78 -24.25 -15.96
C LYS A 94 2.42 -23.97 -17.42
N ASN A 95 1.16 -23.66 -17.72
CA ASN A 95 0.70 -23.44 -19.09
C ASN A 95 0.60 -21.96 -19.47
N THR A 96 0.73 -21.06 -18.50
CA THR A 96 0.46 -19.63 -18.67
C THR A 96 1.75 -18.81 -18.69
N ALA A 97 1.95 -18.00 -19.73
CA ALA A 97 2.93 -16.91 -19.72
C ALA A 97 2.29 -15.68 -19.07
N LEU A 98 2.70 -15.37 -17.83
CA LEU A 98 2.08 -14.32 -17.01
C LEU A 98 2.43 -12.90 -17.49
N GLU A 99 3.47 -12.73 -18.29
CA GLU A 99 3.66 -11.50 -19.04
C GLU A 99 4.02 -11.85 -20.49
N PRO A 100 3.05 -11.81 -21.41
CA PRO A 100 3.32 -12.12 -22.82
C PRO A 100 4.15 -11.03 -23.52
N ASN A 101 4.22 -9.82 -22.96
CA ASN A 101 5.05 -8.74 -23.47
C ASN A 101 5.97 -8.18 -22.36
N PRO A 102 7.02 -8.92 -21.95
CA PRO A 102 7.87 -8.49 -20.85
C PRO A 102 8.58 -7.17 -21.12
N ILE A 103 8.69 -6.33 -20.09
CA ILE A 103 9.47 -5.08 -20.17
C ILE A 103 10.94 -5.43 -19.98
N LYS A 104 11.69 -5.48 -21.09
CA LYS A 104 13.11 -5.87 -21.09
C LYS A 104 13.92 -4.99 -20.14
N GLY A 105 14.68 -5.63 -19.24
CA GLY A 105 15.58 -4.95 -18.31
C GLY A 105 14.90 -4.36 -17.07
N LYS A 106 13.57 -4.40 -16.97
CA LYS A 106 12.86 -3.98 -15.76
C LYS A 106 13.28 -4.87 -14.59
N PRO A 107 13.61 -4.32 -13.41
CA PRO A 107 13.86 -5.14 -12.23
C PRO A 107 12.62 -5.97 -11.87
N GLY A 108 12.81 -7.22 -11.43
CA GLY A 108 11.70 -8.09 -11.03
C GLY A 108 11.04 -7.70 -9.70
N SER A 109 11.76 -7.00 -8.84
CA SER A 109 11.30 -6.65 -7.50
C SER A 109 12.01 -5.44 -6.92
N ILE A 110 11.39 -4.84 -5.91
CA ILE A 110 11.95 -3.72 -5.15
C ILE A 110 11.81 -4.04 -3.65
N PRO A 111 12.91 -4.02 -2.86
CA PRO A 111 12.82 -4.07 -1.42
C PRO A 111 12.35 -2.71 -0.89
N VAL A 112 11.23 -2.71 -0.16
CA VAL A 112 10.62 -1.50 0.41
C VAL A 112 10.63 -1.63 1.92
N ASN A 113 11.20 -0.64 2.60
CA ASN A 113 11.06 -0.53 4.05
C ASN A 113 9.77 0.24 4.38
N VAL A 114 8.91 -0.37 5.18
CA VAL A 114 7.61 0.14 5.61
C VAL A 114 7.67 0.41 7.11
N GLN A 115 7.32 1.62 7.50
CA GLN A 115 7.19 2.02 8.90
C GLN A 115 5.77 2.53 9.11
N ALA A 116 5.18 2.19 10.25
CA ALA A 116 3.82 2.57 10.56
C ALA A 116 3.69 3.00 12.02
N SER A 117 3.08 4.16 12.25
CA SER A 117 2.71 4.63 13.58
C SER A 117 1.31 5.20 13.58
N HIS A 118 0.75 5.43 14.76
CA HIS A 118 -0.52 6.15 14.89
C HIS A 118 -0.52 7.03 16.13
N ASP A 119 -1.37 8.05 16.11
CA ASP A 119 -1.78 8.78 17.30
C ASP A 119 -3.26 8.43 17.65
N THR A 120 -3.96 9.31 18.35
CA THR A 120 -5.38 9.10 18.70
C THR A 120 -6.32 9.25 17.50
N ASN A 121 -5.90 9.96 16.45
CA ASN A 121 -6.74 10.38 15.33
C ASN A 121 -6.28 9.80 13.99
N ASN A 122 -4.99 9.54 13.81
CA ASN A 122 -4.36 9.33 12.51
C ASN A 122 -3.44 8.11 12.50
N LEU A 123 -3.45 7.43 11.35
CA LEU A 123 -2.44 6.50 10.88
C LEU A 123 -1.37 7.29 10.09
N TYR A 124 -0.12 6.96 10.36
CA TYR A 124 1.06 7.41 9.63
C TYR A 124 1.73 6.22 8.97
N LEU A 125 1.93 6.28 7.66
CA LEU A 125 2.68 5.27 6.92
C LEU A 125 3.86 5.92 6.23
N ARG A 126 5.02 5.26 6.26
CA ARG A 126 6.22 5.69 5.56
C ARG A 126 6.83 4.54 4.80
N PHE A 127 7.09 4.77 3.52
CA PHE A 127 7.67 3.81 2.58
C PHE A 127 8.99 4.37 2.07
N THR A 128 10.04 3.56 2.10
CA THR A 128 11.33 3.92 1.51
C THR A 128 11.93 2.80 0.69
N TRP A 129 12.44 3.15 -0.50
CA TRP A 129 13.09 2.20 -1.38
C TRP A 129 14.12 2.90 -2.26
N LYS A 130 15.02 2.11 -2.84
CA LYS A 130 15.98 2.60 -3.83
C LYS A 130 15.29 2.78 -5.17
N ASN A 131 15.45 3.96 -5.77
CA ASN A 131 15.03 4.21 -7.13
C ASN A 131 15.67 3.17 -8.05
N THR A 132 14.86 2.51 -8.87
CA THR A 132 15.34 1.46 -9.78
C THR A 132 16.28 2.01 -10.84
N GLY A 133 16.16 3.31 -11.15
CA GLY A 133 16.87 3.95 -12.26
C GLY A 133 16.49 3.37 -13.62
N PHE A 134 15.46 2.53 -13.67
CA PHE A 134 14.97 1.90 -14.87
C PHE A 134 14.19 2.92 -15.71
N ASP A 135 14.49 2.95 -17.00
CA ASP A 135 13.82 3.79 -17.99
C ASP A 135 13.49 2.92 -19.20
N SER A 136 12.22 2.61 -19.40
CA SER A 136 11.78 1.85 -20.57
C SER A 136 11.73 2.69 -21.85
N GLY A 137 11.82 4.02 -21.73
CA GLY A 137 11.51 4.98 -22.79
C GLY A 137 10.01 5.06 -23.13
N ASN A 138 9.16 4.24 -22.52
CA ASN A 138 7.73 4.18 -22.79
C ASN A 138 6.90 4.73 -21.62
N LYS A 139 6.52 6.00 -21.71
CA LYS A 139 5.78 6.68 -20.66
C LYS A 139 4.28 6.45 -20.79
N MET A 140 3.76 5.44 -20.07
CA MET A 140 2.32 5.12 -20.06
C MET A 140 1.50 6.18 -19.30
N ASP A 141 2.10 6.81 -18.29
CA ASP A 141 1.57 7.91 -17.49
C ASP A 141 2.64 9.01 -17.41
N ALA A 142 2.65 9.88 -18.42
CA ALA A 142 3.70 10.88 -18.61
C ALA A 142 3.83 11.85 -17.43
N ASP A 143 2.73 12.13 -16.74
CA ASP A 143 2.70 13.08 -15.62
C ASP A 143 3.27 12.48 -14.33
N ASN A 144 3.25 11.16 -14.18
CA ASN A 144 3.58 10.49 -12.92
C ASN A 144 4.69 9.45 -13.10
N PRO A 145 5.97 9.87 -12.97
CA PRO A 145 7.11 8.95 -12.96
C PRO A 145 6.95 7.82 -11.94
N VAL A 146 6.39 8.13 -10.77
CA VAL A 146 6.15 7.20 -9.67
C VAL A 146 4.74 7.39 -9.11
N LYS A 147 4.07 6.27 -8.79
CA LYS A 147 2.88 6.25 -7.95
C LYS A 147 3.02 5.16 -6.90
N LEU A 148 2.53 5.42 -5.70
CA LEU A 148 2.40 4.41 -4.65
C LEU A 148 0.95 4.38 -4.19
N ALA A 149 0.29 3.23 -4.33
CA ALA A 149 -1.05 3.00 -3.82
C ALA A 149 -1.02 2.01 -2.65
N VAL A 150 -1.80 2.30 -1.63
CA VAL A 150 -2.02 1.43 -0.47
C VAL A 150 -3.49 1.01 -0.46
N MET A 151 -3.75 -0.23 -0.10
CA MET A 151 -5.09 -0.77 0.05
C MET A 151 -5.29 -1.34 1.45
N LEU A 152 -6.46 -1.07 2.03
CA LEU A 152 -6.91 -1.58 3.31
C LEU A 152 -8.25 -2.29 3.16
N GLU A 153 -8.48 -3.34 3.94
CA GLU A 153 -9.78 -4.03 3.99
C GLU A 153 -10.02 -4.65 5.37
N GLU A 154 -11.28 -4.69 5.79
CA GLU A 154 -11.71 -5.35 7.03
C GLU A 154 -11.85 -6.85 6.77
N ILE A 155 -11.00 -7.66 7.41
CA ILE A 155 -10.95 -9.11 7.21
C ILE A 155 -12.31 -9.77 7.53
N GLY A 156 -12.72 -10.71 6.68
CA GLY A 156 -13.94 -11.50 6.77
C GLY A 156 -15.12 -10.92 6.00
N LYS A 157 -14.91 -9.90 5.14
CA LYS A 157 -15.96 -9.23 4.37
C LYS A 157 -15.91 -9.56 2.89
N VAL A 158 -14.72 -9.70 2.32
CA VAL A 158 -14.52 -9.94 0.89
C VAL A 158 -14.08 -11.38 0.65
N ASP A 159 -14.58 -12.01 -0.41
CA ASP A 159 -14.15 -13.35 -0.76
C ASP A 159 -12.64 -13.40 -1.02
N TYR A 160 -11.96 -14.38 -0.40
CA TYR A 160 -10.50 -14.55 -0.46
C TYR A 160 -9.69 -13.38 0.13
N ASP A 161 -10.29 -12.55 0.97
CA ASP A 161 -9.61 -11.42 1.64
C ASP A 161 -8.39 -11.85 2.46
N SER A 162 -8.59 -12.80 3.35
CA SER A 162 -7.61 -13.37 4.28
C SER A 162 -6.54 -14.20 3.58
N THR A 163 -6.74 -14.53 2.31
CA THR A 163 -5.79 -15.34 1.53
C THR A 163 -5.02 -14.54 0.50
N GLY A 164 -5.71 -13.71 -0.27
CA GLY A 164 -5.15 -12.90 -1.34
C GLY A 164 -4.89 -11.44 -0.97
N GLY A 165 -5.50 -10.91 0.10
CA GLY A 165 -5.44 -9.48 0.41
C GLY A 165 -5.86 -8.63 -0.80
N CYS A 166 -5.07 -7.60 -1.13
CA CYS A 166 -5.32 -6.70 -2.26
C CYS A 166 -5.42 -7.39 -3.64
N TRP A 167 -4.98 -8.65 -3.74
CA TRP A 167 -5.09 -9.47 -4.95
C TRP A 167 -6.52 -9.91 -5.24
N ALA A 168 -7.41 -9.94 -4.24
CA ALA A 168 -8.83 -10.22 -4.42
C ALA A 168 -9.53 -9.23 -5.37
N THR A 169 -8.89 -8.09 -5.65
CA THR A 169 -9.38 -7.09 -6.61
C THR A 169 -8.78 -7.21 -8.03
N CYS A 170 -7.86 -8.15 -8.24
CA CYS A 170 -7.10 -8.31 -9.46
C CYS A 170 -7.73 -9.41 -10.33
N HIS A 171 -8.31 -9.03 -11.46
CA HIS A 171 -8.99 -9.94 -12.36
C HIS A 171 -8.34 -9.92 -13.75
N THR A 172 -8.31 -11.08 -14.39
CA THR A 172 -7.71 -11.28 -15.73
C THR A 172 -8.48 -10.58 -16.85
N ASP A 173 -9.70 -10.12 -16.57
CA ASP A 173 -10.54 -9.34 -17.50
C ASP A 173 -10.49 -7.82 -17.26
N ALA A 174 -9.64 -7.35 -16.32
CA ALA A 174 -9.44 -5.93 -16.10
C ALA A 174 -8.70 -5.29 -17.29
N ARG A 175 -8.94 -4.00 -17.52
CA ARG A 175 -8.24 -3.22 -18.54
C ARG A 175 -6.74 -3.38 -18.39
N THR A 176 -6.03 -3.34 -19.50
CA THR A 176 -4.60 -3.64 -19.60
C THR A 176 -4.23 -5.09 -19.31
N MET A 177 -5.13 -6.04 -19.05
CA MET A 177 -4.74 -7.46 -19.06
C MET A 177 -4.58 -8.00 -20.50
N PRO A 178 -3.76 -9.04 -20.72
CA PRO A 178 -3.60 -9.63 -22.04
C PRO A 178 -4.92 -10.06 -22.67
N GLY A 179 -5.17 -9.64 -23.91
CA GLY A 179 -6.36 -10.01 -24.67
C GLY A 179 -7.65 -9.26 -24.32
N VAL A 180 -7.62 -8.38 -23.31
CA VAL A 180 -8.78 -7.58 -22.90
C VAL A 180 -8.96 -6.38 -23.84
N LYS A 181 -10.16 -6.27 -24.43
CA LYS A 181 -10.54 -5.16 -25.31
C LYS A 181 -11.30 -4.04 -24.60
N ASP A 182 -11.95 -4.34 -23.48
CA ASP A 182 -12.64 -3.35 -22.65
C ASP A 182 -11.59 -2.49 -21.92
N ASP A 183 -11.51 -1.22 -22.31
CA ASP A 183 -10.60 -0.24 -21.74
C ASP A 183 -11.14 0.45 -20.48
N LYS A 184 -12.39 0.18 -20.10
CA LYS A 184 -13.08 0.80 -18.97
C LYS A 184 -13.06 -0.08 -17.73
N LYS A 185 -13.09 -1.41 -17.88
CA LYS A 185 -13.13 -2.32 -16.73
C LYS A 185 -11.90 -2.18 -15.86
N THR A 186 -12.09 -1.83 -14.59
CA THR A 186 -10.99 -1.61 -13.62
C THR A 186 -10.89 -2.78 -12.66
N LYS A 187 -10.01 -2.67 -11.65
CA LYS A 187 -10.11 -3.50 -10.43
C LYS A 187 -11.53 -3.43 -9.86
N TYR A 188 -12.01 -4.56 -9.35
CA TYR A 188 -13.33 -4.71 -8.71
C TYR A 188 -13.28 -5.85 -7.71
N VAL A 189 -14.26 -5.91 -6.81
CA VAL A 189 -14.57 -7.02 -5.92
C VAL A 189 -15.85 -7.67 -6.43
N THR A 190 -15.83 -9.00 -6.62
CA THR A 190 -17.05 -9.74 -6.98
C THR A 190 -18.10 -9.58 -5.88
N GLY A 191 -19.28 -9.03 -6.24
CA GLY A 191 -20.33 -8.71 -5.27
C GLY A 191 -19.96 -7.58 -4.31
N GLY A 192 -19.01 -6.71 -4.69
CA GLY A 192 -18.57 -5.58 -3.89
C GLY A 192 -19.70 -4.58 -3.61
N ASP A 193 -19.77 -4.13 -2.37
CA ASP A 193 -20.80 -3.23 -1.85
C ASP A 193 -20.22 -2.46 -0.65
N VAL A 194 -20.11 -1.13 -0.80
CA VAL A 194 -19.57 -0.25 0.23
C VAL A 194 -20.46 -0.25 1.48
N ALA A 195 -21.78 -0.27 1.33
CA ALA A 195 -22.72 -0.22 2.45
C ALA A 195 -22.69 -1.53 3.26
N ALA A 196 -22.42 -2.66 2.60
CA ALA A 196 -22.25 -3.96 3.26
C ALA A 196 -20.84 -4.20 3.81
N GLY A 197 -19.90 -3.27 3.63
CA GLY A 197 -18.50 -3.42 4.04
C GLY A 197 -17.66 -4.29 3.11
N LYS A 198 -18.16 -4.65 1.93
CA LYS A 198 -17.49 -5.49 0.93
C LYS A 198 -16.70 -4.64 -0.05
N PHE A 199 -15.63 -4.00 0.42
CA PHE A 199 -14.79 -3.14 -0.39
C PHE A 199 -13.35 -3.11 0.15
N PHE A 200 -12.42 -2.68 -0.72
CA PHE A 200 -11.11 -2.22 -0.29
C PHE A 200 -11.08 -0.69 -0.30
N ASP A 201 -10.61 -0.09 0.77
CA ASP A 201 -10.16 1.30 0.78
C ASP A 201 -8.87 1.38 -0.03
N ILE A 202 -8.73 2.40 -0.89
CA ILE A 202 -7.52 2.66 -1.65
C ILE A 202 -7.16 4.14 -1.62
N PHE A 203 -5.93 4.42 -1.19
CA PHE A 203 -5.34 5.76 -1.27
C PHE A 203 -4.00 5.71 -1.97
N GLN A 204 -3.64 6.81 -2.64
CA GLN A 204 -2.50 6.84 -3.56
C GLN A 204 -1.75 8.17 -3.54
N PHE A 205 -0.43 8.08 -3.54
CA PHE A 205 0.50 9.14 -3.87
C PHE A 205 0.82 9.12 -5.38
N ARG A 206 0.87 10.29 -6.01
CA ARG A 206 1.33 10.45 -7.40
C ARG A 206 2.44 11.51 -7.47
N SER A 207 3.57 11.13 -8.06
CA SER A 207 4.78 11.96 -8.05
C SER A 207 4.77 13.15 -9.01
N GLY A 208 3.73 13.31 -9.84
CA GLY A 208 3.60 14.43 -10.76
C GLY A 208 3.45 15.76 -10.02
N LYS A 209 2.26 16.36 -10.06
CA LYS A 209 2.00 17.62 -9.31
C LYS A 209 1.81 17.41 -7.79
N GLY A 210 2.28 16.29 -7.24
CA GLY A 210 2.05 15.90 -5.83
C GLY A 210 0.59 15.60 -5.53
N GLU A 211 -0.14 15.08 -6.53
CA GLU A 211 -1.55 14.75 -6.38
C GLU A 211 -1.73 13.51 -5.51
N MET A 212 -2.76 13.55 -4.67
CA MET A 212 -3.21 12.41 -3.89
C MET A 212 -4.59 11.97 -4.36
N ALA A 213 -4.88 10.68 -4.22
CA ALA A 213 -6.18 10.11 -4.51
C ALA A 213 -6.64 9.26 -3.33
N ASP A 214 -7.94 9.30 -3.05
CA ASP A 214 -8.57 8.61 -1.91
C ASP A 214 -9.95 8.11 -2.33
N GLY A 215 -10.19 6.82 -2.17
CA GLY A 215 -11.40 6.17 -2.65
C GLY A 215 -11.45 4.69 -2.27
N TYR A 216 -12.11 3.89 -3.11
CA TYR A 216 -12.39 2.49 -2.79
C TYR A 216 -12.48 1.60 -4.03
N ILE A 217 -12.45 0.29 -3.81
CA ILE A 217 -12.74 -0.75 -4.80
C ILE A 217 -13.87 -1.62 -4.25
N ALA A 218 -15.05 -1.49 -4.86
CA ALA A 218 -16.20 -2.37 -4.66
C ALA A 218 -16.52 -3.05 -6.00
N ASP A 219 -17.75 -3.00 -6.50
CA ASP A 219 -18.11 -3.43 -7.86
C ASP A 219 -17.31 -2.74 -8.98
N LYS A 220 -16.71 -1.59 -8.67
CA LYS A 220 -15.73 -0.86 -9.50
C LYS A 220 -14.72 -0.13 -8.62
N ARG A 221 -13.65 0.36 -9.24
CA ARG A 221 -12.71 1.27 -8.60
C ARG A 221 -13.16 2.72 -8.72
N VAL A 222 -13.21 3.40 -7.58
CA VAL A 222 -13.42 4.84 -7.44
C VAL A 222 -12.18 5.41 -6.75
N MET A 223 -11.60 6.48 -7.31
CA MET A 223 -10.33 7.06 -6.81
C MET A 223 -10.52 8.46 -6.18
N GLU A 224 -11.76 8.86 -5.94
CA GLU A 224 -12.12 10.17 -5.43
C GLU A 224 -13.24 10.03 -4.39
N GLY A 225 -13.37 11.04 -3.52
CA GLY A 225 -14.46 11.12 -2.55
C GLY A 225 -14.19 10.46 -1.20
N GLY A 226 -13.06 9.76 -1.05
CA GLY A 226 -12.54 9.35 0.26
C GLY A 226 -12.25 10.56 1.14
N LYS A 227 -12.36 10.38 2.46
CA LYS A 227 -12.22 11.46 3.45
C LYS A 227 -11.20 11.14 4.53
N ALA A 228 -10.61 9.95 4.48
CA ALA A 228 -9.64 9.52 5.46
C ALA A 228 -8.25 10.09 5.16
N LEU A 229 -7.84 10.12 3.89
CA LEU A 229 -6.52 10.62 3.50
C LEU A 229 -6.43 12.14 3.71
N GLN A 230 -5.50 12.55 4.56
CA GLN A 230 -5.22 13.97 4.81
C GLN A 230 -4.04 14.46 3.99
N GLU A 231 -3.05 13.60 3.79
CA GLU A 231 -1.82 13.96 3.10
C GLU A 231 -1.13 12.75 2.49
N ALA A 232 -0.59 12.92 1.29
CA ALA A 232 0.38 12.01 0.69
C ALA A 232 1.55 12.82 0.11
N LYS A 233 2.76 12.60 0.62
CA LYS A 233 3.98 13.30 0.19
C LYS A 233 4.99 12.29 -0.31
N GLY A 234 5.77 12.69 -1.31
CA GLY A 234 6.89 11.89 -1.78
C GLY A 234 8.06 12.74 -2.23
N GLU A 235 9.26 12.24 -1.98
CA GLU A 235 10.51 12.87 -2.39
C GLU A 235 11.53 11.82 -2.81
N LEU A 236 12.37 12.18 -3.77
CA LEU A 236 13.58 11.45 -4.14
C LEU A 236 14.79 12.21 -3.61
N LYS A 237 15.48 11.65 -2.63
CA LYS A 237 16.74 12.18 -2.09
C LYS A 237 17.88 11.25 -2.48
N GLY A 238 18.77 11.75 -3.34
CA GLY A 238 19.79 10.90 -3.98
C GLY A 238 19.14 9.79 -4.78
N ASP A 239 19.40 8.54 -4.39
CA ASP A 239 18.85 7.33 -5.01
C ASP A 239 17.67 6.74 -4.22
N THR A 240 17.16 7.43 -3.20
CA THR A 240 16.18 6.88 -2.25
C THR A 240 14.86 7.64 -2.33
N TRP A 241 13.81 6.94 -2.73
CA TRP A 241 12.44 7.43 -2.60
C TRP A 241 11.97 7.32 -1.16
N THR A 242 11.29 8.35 -0.68
CA THR A 242 10.49 8.34 0.55
C THR A 242 9.09 8.80 0.22
N VAL A 243 8.08 8.00 0.56
CA VAL A 243 6.67 8.38 0.45
C VAL A 243 6.02 8.21 1.82
N SER A 244 5.30 9.24 2.26
CA SER A 244 4.59 9.26 3.54
C SER A 244 3.11 9.56 3.33
N PHE A 245 2.27 8.90 4.12
CA PHE A 245 0.83 9.13 4.17
C PHE A 245 0.41 9.51 5.59
N THR A 246 -0.47 10.49 5.69
CA THR A 246 -1.25 10.79 6.89
C THR A 246 -2.71 10.55 6.56
N ARG A 247 -3.33 9.62 7.28
CA ARG A 247 -4.73 9.21 7.08
C ARG A 247 -5.41 9.18 8.42
N LYS A 248 -6.61 9.74 8.57
CA LYS A 248 -7.43 9.54 9.77
C LYS A 248 -7.66 8.04 9.99
N LEU A 249 -7.89 7.63 11.24
CA LEU A 249 -8.26 6.24 11.52
C LEU A 249 -9.61 5.85 10.88
N SER A 250 -10.48 6.83 10.59
CA SER A 250 -11.73 6.65 9.86
C SER A 250 -12.08 7.88 9.00
N GLY A 251 -12.73 7.68 7.85
CA GLY A 251 -13.14 8.76 6.93
C GLY A 251 -14.62 8.72 6.50
N GLY A 252 -15.29 7.56 6.58
CA GLY A 252 -16.69 7.40 6.21
C GLY A 252 -16.90 6.31 5.17
N ALA A 253 -17.88 6.48 4.28
CA ALA A 253 -18.18 5.50 3.24
C ALA A 253 -16.99 5.34 2.27
N GLY A 254 -16.54 4.11 2.07
CA GLY A 254 -15.38 3.80 1.24
C GLY A 254 -14.04 3.88 1.96
N ASP A 255 -14.02 4.33 3.22
CA ASP A 255 -12.82 4.38 4.05
C ASP A 255 -12.89 3.31 5.15
N VAL A 256 -11.88 2.45 5.28
CA VAL A 256 -11.84 1.44 6.34
C VAL A 256 -11.62 2.08 7.71
N ALA A 257 -12.49 1.82 8.68
CA ALA A 257 -12.34 2.32 10.04
C ALA A 257 -11.37 1.44 10.83
N LEU A 258 -10.17 1.96 11.11
CA LEU A 258 -9.13 1.31 11.90
C LEU A 258 -9.42 1.44 13.40
N GLN A 259 -9.52 0.32 14.09
CA GLN A 259 -9.90 0.23 15.50
C GLN A 259 -8.85 -0.57 16.28
N PRO A 260 -8.55 -0.19 17.54
CA PRO A 260 -7.71 -0.99 18.41
C PRO A 260 -8.23 -2.43 18.55
N GLY A 261 -7.32 -3.40 18.54
CA GLY A 261 -7.66 -4.82 18.71
C GLY A 261 -8.22 -5.52 17.47
N LYS A 262 -8.30 -4.85 16.32
CA LYS A 262 -8.67 -5.45 15.03
C LYS A 262 -7.47 -5.57 14.10
N GLU A 263 -7.51 -6.59 13.24
CA GLU A 263 -6.59 -6.80 12.14
C GLU A 263 -7.27 -6.48 10.81
N TYR A 264 -6.50 -5.92 9.89
CA TYR A 264 -6.93 -5.48 8.58
C TYR A 264 -6.01 -6.07 7.52
N ASN A 265 -6.53 -6.35 6.34
CA ASN A 265 -5.68 -6.64 5.20
C ASN A 265 -4.97 -5.36 4.76
N PHE A 266 -3.67 -5.50 4.49
CA PHE A 266 -2.81 -4.44 4.01
C PHE A 266 -1.96 -4.93 2.85
N GLY A 267 -1.89 -4.11 1.82
CA GLY A 267 -0.95 -4.30 0.73
C GLY A 267 -0.78 -3.00 -0.05
N PHE A 268 0.25 -2.97 -0.87
CA PHE A 268 0.59 -1.77 -1.62
C PHE A 268 1.22 -2.11 -2.96
N ALA A 269 1.16 -1.15 -3.87
CA ALA A 269 1.68 -1.24 -5.21
C ALA A 269 2.50 0.00 -5.56
N ILE A 270 3.57 -0.20 -6.33
CA ILE A 270 4.42 0.86 -6.86
C ILE A 270 4.39 0.78 -8.39
N HIS A 271 3.94 1.83 -9.03
CA HIS A 271 4.25 2.10 -10.43
C HIS A 271 5.51 2.97 -10.44
N ASP A 272 6.60 2.50 -11.03
CA ASP A 272 7.77 3.31 -11.39
C ASP A 272 7.83 3.46 -12.92
N ASP A 273 8.83 4.20 -13.43
CA ASP A 273 9.07 4.32 -14.89
C ASP A 273 7.79 4.74 -15.67
N HIS A 274 7.00 5.65 -15.09
CA HIS A 274 5.76 6.12 -15.72
C HIS A 274 4.75 5.01 -16.06
N THR A 275 4.85 3.85 -15.43
CA THR A 275 3.99 2.71 -15.76
C THR A 275 2.53 2.95 -15.31
N ALA A 276 1.62 2.23 -15.96
CA ALA A 276 0.20 2.23 -15.62
C ALA A 276 -0.38 0.81 -15.71
N GLY A 277 -1.60 0.63 -15.18
CA GLY A 277 -2.30 -0.65 -15.28
C GLY A 277 -1.53 -1.80 -14.65
N ARG A 278 -1.47 -2.95 -15.34
CA ARG A 278 -0.82 -4.18 -14.86
C ARG A 278 0.71 -4.07 -14.68
N TYR A 279 1.36 -3.05 -15.24
CA TYR A 279 2.82 -2.93 -15.28
C TYR A 279 3.44 -2.37 -13.99
N HIS A 280 3.01 -2.84 -12.81
CA HIS A 280 3.46 -2.36 -11.50
C HIS A 280 4.22 -3.40 -10.71
N TYR A 281 4.78 -3.00 -9.57
CA TYR A 281 5.16 -3.88 -8.48
C TYR A 281 4.05 -3.95 -7.44
N VAL A 282 3.85 -5.10 -6.83
CA VAL A 282 2.83 -5.30 -5.79
C VAL A 282 3.40 -6.14 -4.64
N SER A 283 2.93 -5.89 -3.42
CA SER A 283 3.20 -6.76 -2.27
C SER A 283 2.28 -7.99 -2.28
N PHE A 284 2.63 -9.03 -1.53
CA PHE A 284 1.60 -9.96 -1.04
C PHE A 284 0.63 -9.25 -0.07
N GLY A 285 -0.42 -9.96 0.36
CA GLY A 285 -1.27 -9.52 1.47
C GLY A 285 -0.58 -9.72 2.82
N TYR A 286 -0.56 -8.69 3.65
CA TYR A 286 -0.10 -8.71 5.03
C TYR A 286 -1.23 -8.26 5.96
N THR A 287 -1.17 -8.64 7.23
CA THR A 287 -2.05 -8.06 8.25
C THR A 287 -1.48 -6.74 8.76
N LEU A 288 -2.35 -5.78 9.03
CA LEU A 288 -2.05 -4.51 9.70
C LEU A 288 -2.93 -4.38 10.93
N ALA A 289 -2.35 -3.97 12.06
CA ALA A 289 -3.09 -3.71 13.28
C ALA A 289 -2.43 -2.63 14.14
N LEU A 290 -3.25 -1.92 14.90
CA LEU A 290 -2.80 -0.94 15.89
C LEU A 290 -2.27 -1.67 17.13
N ASP A 291 -1.05 -1.34 17.55
CA ASP A 291 -0.40 -1.82 18.78
C ASP A 291 -0.37 -3.37 18.92
N ASN A 292 -0.24 -4.10 17.81
CA ASN A 292 -0.18 -5.56 17.79
C ASN A 292 1.13 -6.05 17.13
N PRO A 293 2.14 -6.46 17.91
CA PRO A 293 3.42 -6.91 17.38
C PRO A 293 3.35 -8.26 16.63
N LYS A 294 2.20 -8.96 16.65
CA LYS A 294 1.98 -10.19 15.88
C LYS A 294 1.49 -9.93 14.45
N ALA A 295 1.01 -8.72 14.16
CA ALA A 295 0.58 -8.36 12.81
C ALA A 295 1.78 -8.23 11.87
N GLY A 296 1.58 -8.48 10.58
CA GLY A 296 2.62 -8.30 9.55
C GLY A 296 3.18 -6.87 9.53
N ILE A 297 2.30 -5.89 9.72
CA ILE A 297 2.58 -4.48 9.97
C ILE A 297 2.00 -4.08 11.33
N ASN A 298 2.87 -3.94 12.32
CA ASN A 298 2.51 -3.36 13.61
C ASN A 298 2.53 -1.83 13.51
N VAL A 299 1.37 -1.19 13.65
CA VAL A 299 1.26 0.27 13.72
C VAL A 299 1.45 0.67 15.18
N VAL A 300 2.61 1.24 15.51
CA VAL A 300 2.94 1.56 16.90
C VAL A 300 2.41 2.93 17.32
N LYS A 301 1.83 3.02 18.51
CA LYS A 301 1.43 4.31 19.07
C LYS A 301 2.62 5.25 19.30
N GLN A 302 2.44 6.53 18.98
CA GLN A 302 3.35 7.64 19.28
C GLN A 302 2.73 8.65 20.24
#